data_AF-A0A2H3CGL4-F1
#
_entry.id   AF-A0A2H3CGL4-F1
#
_cell.length_a   1.000
_cell.length_b   1.000
_cell.length_c   1.000
_cell.angle_alpha   90.00
_cell.angle_beta   90.00
_cell.angle_gamma   90.00
#
_symmetry.space_group_name_H-M   'P 1'
#
loop_
_entity.id
_entity.type
_entity.pdbx_description
1 polymer ?
#
loop_
_entity_poly.entity_id
_entity_poly.type
_entity_poly.pdbx_seq_one_letter_code
_entity_poly.pdbx_strand_id
1 'polypeptide(L)'
;MRNEEVKELRKELGLAEQKIVSLEEKMAARDKDLIQLHADLEREQAVRKDERRLLDIRTQELQDAHAYSMRNDTLSTDELVAKVETLNAEIYQVSAYMADSMTFGARVDFEAARAEAVHWFGSYMIDLLCSTINEETRMQVVQIAMQAALVQSCADFISMWHIERRTDENLSRLYAKIQATNTQVVAGRWRAMTRSGSKYESLSDVKKEWIKTVVRKLAIVLIFAGWTGVGTNPPWEASTSFLMKRYGERIEEIVHLAMELDRGMGEGIVSEDIVIFSVGGGSSFVPDTMENGDGEFTVLDSDHVLCTCELGLKVSRSVQKDGYSAVLLKPKVVLCSTMSEIIPKM
;
A
#
# COMPACT_ATOMS: atom_id res chain seq x y z
N MET A 1 -98.62 43.64 41.51
CA MET A 1 -97.89 43.22 40.30
C MET A 1 -96.48 43.82 40.24
N ARG A 2 -96.32 45.15 40.15
CA ARG A 2 -95.00 45.81 39.99
C ARG A 2 -93.96 45.56 41.10
N ASN A 3 -94.38 45.21 42.34
CA ASN A 3 -93.47 44.89 43.45
C ASN A 3 -93.03 43.41 43.50
N GLU A 4 -93.82 42.51 42.91
CA GLU A 4 -93.48 41.07 42.81
C GLU A 4 -92.42 40.85 41.74
N GLU A 5 -92.59 41.50 40.57
CA GLU A 5 -91.61 41.48 39.47
C GLU A 5 -90.26 42.04 39.88
N VAL A 6 -90.22 43.13 40.67
CA VAL A 6 -88.96 43.71 41.16
C VAL A 6 -88.25 42.78 42.14
N LYS A 7 -88.99 41.98 42.92
CA LYS A 7 -88.41 40.95 43.80
C LYS A 7 -87.84 39.78 43.00
N GLU A 8 -88.55 39.30 41.99
CA GLU A 8 -88.10 38.18 41.17
C GLU A 8 -86.88 38.59 40.34
N LEU A 9 -86.88 39.78 39.74
CA LEU A 9 -85.73 40.33 39.01
C LEU A 9 -84.50 40.51 39.89
N ARG A 10 -84.65 40.91 41.16
CA ARG A 10 -83.53 41.01 42.11
C ARG A 10 -82.95 39.64 42.47
N LYS A 11 -83.80 38.61 42.55
CA LYS A 11 -83.38 37.24 42.82
C LYS A 11 -82.67 36.64 41.62
N GLU A 12 -83.18 36.86 40.41
CA GLU A 12 -82.52 36.47 39.16
C GLU A 12 -81.17 37.17 38.97
N LEU A 13 -81.10 38.47 39.29
CA LEU A 13 -79.85 39.23 39.26
C LEU A 13 -78.82 38.65 40.23
N GLY A 14 -79.20 38.35 41.48
CA GLY A 14 -78.30 37.73 42.45
C GLY A 14 -77.82 36.33 42.05
N LEU A 15 -78.68 35.54 41.40
CA LEU A 15 -78.29 34.23 40.84
C LEU A 15 -77.34 34.38 39.65
N ALA A 16 -77.55 35.39 38.79
CA ALA A 16 -76.66 35.70 37.68
C ALA A 16 -75.29 36.20 38.16
N GLU A 17 -75.25 37.07 39.17
CA GLU A 17 -74.02 37.56 39.81
C GLU A 17 -73.21 36.41 40.44
N GLN A 18 -73.85 35.50 41.17
CA GLN A 18 -73.19 34.30 41.70
C GLN A 18 -72.63 33.41 40.60
N LYS A 19 -73.34 33.30 39.47
CA LYS A 19 -72.90 32.49 38.32
C LYS A 19 -71.73 33.14 37.58
N ILE A 20 -71.69 34.47 37.49
CA ILE A 20 -70.56 35.23 36.93
C ILE A 20 -69.31 34.98 37.79
N VAL A 21 -69.41 35.16 39.11
CA VAL A 21 -68.28 34.92 40.03
C VAL A 21 -67.78 33.48 39.91
N SER A 22 -68.68 32.49 39.87
CA SER A 22 -68.29 31.08 39.70
C SER A 22 -67.63 30.79 38.34
N LEU A 23 -68.03 31.48 37.28
CA LEU A 23 -67.41 31.34 35.95
C LEU A 23 -66.03 32.01 35.91
N GLU A 24 -65.87 33.18 36.53
CA GLU A 24 -64.59 33.88 36.65
C GLU A 24 -63.56 33.05 37.43
N GLU A 25 -63.96 32.43 38.55
CA GLU A 25 -63.10 31.51 39.31
C GLU A 25 -62.67 30.30 38.45
N LYS A 26 -63.60 29.73 37.67
CA LYS A 26 -63.28 28.61 36.76
C LYS A 26 -62.39 29.02 35.60
N MET A 27 -62.54 30.23 35.07
CA MET A 27 -61.66 30.79 34.04
C MET A 27 -60.26 31.00 34.59
N ALA A 28 -60.13 31.64 35.76
CA ALA A 28 -58.84 31.85 36.40
C ALA A 28 -58.12 30.53 36.72
N ALA A 29 -58.84 29.50 37.16
CA ALA A 29 -58.29 28.16 37.37
C ALA A 29 -57.77 27.54 36.05
N ARG A 30 -58.56 27.65 34.96
CA ARG A 30 -58.16 27.15 33.63
C ARG A 30 -56.97 27.90 33.04
N ASP A 31 -56.90 29.22 33.22
CA ASP A 31 -55.78 30.03 32.75
C ASP A 31 -54.48 29.63 33.47
N LYS A 32 -54.56 29.36 34.78
CA LYS A 32 -53.44 28.83 35.55
C LYS A 32 -53.00 27.45 35.04
N ASP A 33 -53.95 26.56 34.75
CA ASP A 33 -53.65 25.23 34.19
C ASP A 33 -53.02 25.33 32.79
N LEU A 34 -53.49 26.26 31.95
CA LEU A 34 -52.92 26.51 30.62
C LEU A 34 -51.48 27.02 30.70
N ILE A 35 -51.17 27.94 31.62
CA ILE A 35 -49.81 28.43 31.83
C ILE A 35 -48.91 27.28 32.29
N GLN A 36 -49.38 26.46 33.24
CA GLN A 36 -48.63 25.31 33.72
C GLN A 36 -48.36 24.30 32.59
N LEU A 37 -49.37 23.99 31.78
CA LEU A 37 -49.24 23.05 30.69
C LEU A 37 -48.29 23.54 29.60
N HIS A 38 -48.28 24.85 29.29
CA HIS A 38 -47.31 25.43 28.37
C HIS A 38 -45.88 25.32 28.92
N ALA A 39 -45.68 25.64 30.20
CA ALA A 39 -44.37 25.50 30.84
C ALA A 39 -43.89 24.04 30.88
N ASP A 40 -44.80 23.08 31.06
CA ASP A 40 -44.51 21.65 31.02
C ASP A 40 -44.15 21.21 29.60
N LEU A 41 -44.88 21.70 28.59
CA LEU A 41 -44.63 21.40 27.18
C LEU A 41 -43.27 21.95 26.71
N GLU A 42 -42.92 23.17 27.08
CA GLU A 42 -41.62 23.77 26.75
C GLU A 42 -40.46 23.00 27.39
N ARG A 43 -40.61 22.59 28.66
CA ARG A 43 -39.62 21.75 29.35
C ARG A 43 -39.45 20.41 28.64
N GLU A 44 -40.55 19.74 28.31
CA GLU A 44 -40.53 18.45 27.61
C GLU A 44 -39.91 18.57 26.20
N GLN A 45 -40.20 19.66 25.47
CA GLN A 45 -39.57 19.94 24.18
C GLN A 45 -38.06 20.17 24.30
N ALA A 46 -37.62 20.86 25.34
CA ALA A 46 -36.19 21.05 25.61
C ALA A 46 -35.49 19.72 25.91
N VAL A 47 -36.08 18.88 26.78
CA VAL A 47 -35.55 17.54 27.10
C VAL A 47 -35.45 16.68 25.84
N ARG A 48 -36.50 16.60 25.03
CA ARG A 48 -36.49 15.83 23.77
C ARG A 48 -35.44 16.29 22.78
N LYS A 49 -35.18 17.60 22.72
CA LYS A 49 -34.14 18.17 21.85
C LYS A 49 -32.74 17.76 22.31
N ASP A 50 -32.51 17.72 23.62
CA ASP A 50 -31.23 17.31 24.19
C ASP A 50 -31.02 15.79 24.07
N GLU A 51 -32.07 14.99 24.29
CA GLU A 51 -32.05 13.54 24.05
C GLU A 51 -31.74 13.21 22.59
N ARG A 52 -32.36 13.92 21.62
CA ARG A 52 -32.04 13.74 20.19
C ARG A 52 -30.58 14.06 19.89
N ARG A 53 -30.05 15.16 20.44
CA ARG A 53 -28.63 15.50 20.27
C ARG A 53 -27.71 14.42 20.84
N LEU A 54 -28.04 13.88 22.01
CA LEU A 54 -27.26 12.80 22.60
C LEU A 54 -27.34 11.51 21.77
N LEU A 55 -28.52 11.18 21.24
CA LEU A 55 -28.71 10.04 20.35
C LEU A 55 -27.91 10.19 19.06
N ASP A 56 -27.89 11.38 18.46
CA ASP A 56 -27.09 11.66 17.26
C ASP A 56 -25.58 11.47 17.55
N ILE A 57 -25.09 12.00 18.67
CA ILE A 57 -23.69 11.81 19.11
C ILE A 57 -23.38 10.32 19.31
N ARG A 58 -24.24 9.59 20.03
CA ARG A 58 -24.03 8.15 20.27
C ARG A 58 -24.11 7.33 18.99
N THR A 59 -24.98 7.72 18.06
CA THR A 59 -25.09 7.07 16.75
C THR A 59 -23.80 7.29 15.95
N GLN A 60 -23.24 8.50 15.97
CA GLN A 60 -21.97 8.80 15.33
C GLN A 60 -20.82 8.02 15.98
N GLU A 61 -20.73 8.02 17.32
CA GLU A 61 -19.72 7.24 18.05
C GLU A 61 -19.81 5.74 17.73
N LEU A 62 -21.03 5.19 17.65
CA LEU A 62 -21.26 3.80 17.27
C LEU A 62 -20.87 3.54 15.82
N GLN A 63 -21.19 4.45 14.89
CA GLN A 63 -20.78 4.33 13.49
C GLN A 63 -19.26 4.38 13.35
N ASP A 64 -18.59 5.28 14.06
CA ASP A 64 -17.13 5.40 14.06
C ASP A 64 -16.48 4.15 14.69
N ALA A 65 -17.03 3.66 15.81
CA ALA A 65 -16.59 2.42 16.46
C ALA A 65 -16.82 1.19 15.56
N HIS A 66 -17.95 1.13 14.84
CA HIS A 66 -18.24 0.07 13.88
C HIS A 66 -17.33 0.14 12.66
N ALA A 67 -17.11 1.33 12.09
CA ALA A 67 -16.17 1.54 10.98
C ALA A 67 -14.75 1.16 11.38
N TYR A 68 -14.36 1.49 12.62
CA TYR A 68 -13.10 1.06 13.19
C TYR A 68 -13.09 -0.47 13.39
N SER A 69 -14.15 -1.09 13.89
CA SER A 69 -14.22 -2.55 14.14
C SER A 69 -14.32 -3.41 12.88
N MET A 70 -14.88 -2.91 11.78
CA MET A 70 -15.17 -3.67 10.54
C MET A 70 -13.99 -3.78 9.58
N ARG A 71 -12.89 -3.05 9.79
CA ARG A 71 -11.69 -3.18 8.96
C ARG A 71 -10.94 -4.46 9.36
N ASN A 72 -11.44 -5.59 8.86
CA ASN A 72 -10.80 -6.89 8.82
C ASN A 72 -9.95 -6.99 7.54
N ASP A 73 -9.14 -8.04 7.44
CA ASP A 73 -8.38 -8.30 6.21
C ASP A 73 -9.36 -8.49 5.04
N THR A 74 -9.14 -7.74 3.97
CA THR A 74 -9.91 -7.82 2.72
C THR A 74 -9.26 -8.77 1.71
N LEU A 75 -8.04 -9.22 1.99
CA LEU A 75 -7.28 -10.16 1.19
C LEU A 75 -6.75 -11.26 2.10
N SER A 76 -6.83 -12.50 1.62
CA SER A 76 -6.16 -13.64 2.23
C SER A 76 -4.68 -13.69 1.87
N THR A 77 -3.88 -14.39 2.69
CA THR A 77 -2.47 -14.63 2.41
C THR A 77 -2.26 -15.38 1.09
N ASP A 78 -3.13 -16.33 0.75
CA ASP A 78 -3.04 -17.11 -0.50
C ASP A 78 -3.28 -16.23 -1.74
N GLU A 79 -4.22 -15.28 -1.66
CA GLU A 79 -4.45 -14.30 -2.73
C GLU A 79 -3.23 -13.38 -2.93
N LEU A 80 -2.53 -13.00 -1.85
CA LEU A 80 -1.29 -12.24 -1.97
C LEU A 80 -0.16 -13.06 -2.60
N VAL A 81 -0.01 -14.33 -2.22
CA VAL A 81 0.98 -15.24 -2.83
C VAL A 81 0.71 -15.35 -4.33
N ALA A 82 -0.54 -15.58 -4.74
CA ALA A 82 -0.91 -15.64 -6.15
C ALA A 82 -0.59 -14.35 -6.91
N LYS A 83 -0.78 -13.17 -6.28
CA LYS A 83 -0.40 -11.88 -6.87
C LYS A 83 1.12 -11.73 -7.04
N VAL A 84 1.91 -12.21 -6.09
CA VAL A 84 3.38 -12.21 -6.20
C VAL A 84 3.84 -13.15 -7.30
N GLU A 85 3.28 -14.36 -7.39
CA GLU A 85 3.60 -15.32 -8.45
C GLU A 85 3.24 -14.75 -9.83
N THR A 86 2.09 -14.08 -9.96
CA THR A 86 1.69 -13.40 -11.19
C THR A 86 2.70 -12.31 -11.60
N LEU A 87 3.12 -11.47 -10.63
CA LEU A 87 4.13 -10.45 -10.87
C LEU A 87 5.48 -11.06 -11.27
N ASN A 88 5.93 -12.11 -10.57
CA ASN A 88 7.18 -12.82 -10.88
C ASN A 88 7.16 -13.44 -12.29
N ALA A 89 6.05 -14.07 -12.67
CA ALA A 89 5.88 -14.66 -13.99
C ALA A 89 5.94 -13.59 -15.10
N GLU A 90 5.30 -12.44 -14.91
CA GLU A 90 5.35 -11.34 -15.87
C GLU A 90 6.77 -10.76 -15.99
N ILE A 91 7.45 -10.55 -14.86
CA ILE A 91 8.84 -10.11 -14.82
C ILE A 91 9.75 -11.08 -15.58
N TYR A 92 9.61 -12.38 -15.35
CA TYR A 92 10.39 -13.41 -16.04
C TYR A 92 10.16 -13.37 -17.55
N GLN A 93 8.90 -13.39 -17.98
CA GLN A 93 8.54 -13.39 -19.40
C GLN A 93 9.06 -12.15 -20.14
N VAL A 94 8.93 -10.98 -19.54
CA VAL A 94 9.42 -9.72 -20.13
C VAL A 94 10.94 -9.72 -20.22
N SER A 95 11.63 -10.22 -19.21
CA SER A 95 13.09 -10.30 -19.19
C SER A 95 13.63 -11.24 -20.25
N ALA A 96 13.05 -12.44 -20.38
CA ALA A 96 13.40 -13.40 -21.42
C ALA A 96 13.17 -12.80 -22.82
N TYR A 97 11.99 -12.22 -23.05
CA TYR A 97 11.66 -11.58 -24.31
C TYR A 97 12.60 -10.42 -24.67
N MET A 98 13.01 -9.60 -23.69
CA MET A 98 13.98 -8.53 -23.89
C MET A 98 15.35 -9.08 -24.29
N ALA A 99 15.84 -10.13 -23.62
CA ALA A 99 17.13 -10.73 -23.93
C ALA A 99 17.15 -11.37 -25.32
N ASP A 100 16.10 -12.13 -25.67
CA ASP A 100 16.01 -12.88 -26.94
C ASP A 100 15.84 -12.00 -28.18
N SER A 101 15.29 -10.80 -28.03
CA SER A 101 14.93 -9.93 -29.17
C SER A 101 15.94 -8.80 -29.43
N MET A 102 17.05 -8.77 -28.69
CA MET A 102 18.06 -7.72 -28.79
C MET A 102 19.42 -8.26 -29.24
N THR A 103 20.25 -7.37 -29.79
CA THR A 103 21.62 -7.66 -30.19
C THR A 103 22.62 -6.86 -29.36
N PHE A 104 23.73 -7.51 -29.02
CA PHE A 104 24.74 -6.99 -28.10
C PHE A 104 26.12 -7.07 -28.76
N GLY A 105 26.80 -5.92 -28.82
CA GLY A 105 28.12 -5.75 -29.42
C GLY A 105 29.21 -5.46 -28.38
N ALA A 106 30.03 -4.44 -28.67
CA ALA A 106 31.12 -4.05 -27.80
C ALA A 106 30.60 -3.41 -26.51
N ARG A 107 31.15 -3.85 -25.38
CA ARG A 107 30.75 -3.43 -24.04
C ARG A 107 31.49 -2.16 -23.67
N VAL A 108 30.79 -1.24 -23.03
CA VAL A 108 31.38 0.02 -22.58
C VAL A 108 31.03 0.24 -21.12
N ASP A 109 32.09 0.43 -20.33
CA ASP A 109 31.98 0.67 -18.91
C ASP A 109 31.98 2.17 -18.64
N PHE A 110 30.83 2.70 -18.23
CA PHE A 110 30.70 4.10 -17.83
C PHE A 110 30.77 4.22 -16.32
N GLU A 111 31.80 4.91 -15.83
CA GLU A 111 32.02 5.13 -14.39
C GLU A 111 30.76 5.63 -13.66
N ALA A 112 30.05 6.60 -14.25
CA ALA A 112 28.81 7.14 -13.65
C ALA A 112 27.67 6.11 -13.60
N ALA A 113 27.51 5.29 -14.65
CA ALA A 113 26.52 4.21 -14.65
C ALA A 113 26.91 3.09 -13.70
N ARG A 114 28.22 2.83 -13.54
CA ARG A 114 28.76 1.83 -12.61
C ARG A 114 28.52 2.24 -11.18
N ALA A 115 28.82 3.49 -10.82
CA ALA A 115 28.56 4.02 -9.49
C ALA A 115 27.08 3.89 -9.08
N GLU A 116 26.15 4.12 -10.01
CA GLU A 116 24.72 3.92 -9.76
C GLU A 116 24.35 2.44 -9.67
N ALA A 117 24.80 1.62 -10.62
CA ALA A 117 24.46 0.20 -10.69
C ALA A 117 24.99 -0.59 -9.49
N VAL A 118 26.19 -0.31 -9.01
CA VAL A 118 26.80 -1.04 -7.88
C VAL A 118 25.89 -1.01 -6.65
N HIS A 119 25.14 0.08 -6.44
CA HIS A 119 24.27 0.23 -5.28
C HIS A 119 23.12 -0.78 -5.22
N TRP A 120 22.57 -1.19 -6.36
CA TRP A 120 21.39 -2.07 -6.43
C TRP A 120 21.65 -3.40 -7.13
N PHE A 121 22.75 -3.52 -7.88
CA PHE A 121 23.12 -4.69 -8.68
C PHE A 121 24.34 -5.44 -8.13
N GLY A 122 25.16 -4.77 -7.33
CA GLY A 122 26.48 -5.26 -6.92
C GLY A 122 27.52 -5.20 -8.04
N SER A 123 28.81 -5.21 -7.67
CA SER A 123 29.90 -5.16 -8.65
C SER A 123 29.98 -6.41 -9.51
N TYR A 124 29.71 -7.58 -8.92
CA TYR A 124 29.89 -8.86 -9.62
C TYR A 124 28.97 -8.99 -10.84
N MET A 125 27.69 -8.58 -10.75
CA MET A 125 26.80 -8.58 -11.92
C MET A 125 27.28 -7.63 -13.02
N ILE A 126 27.78 -6.45 -12.66
CA ILE A 126 28.31 -5.50 -13.64
C ILE A 126 29.52 -6.09 -14.36
N ASP A 127 30.40 -6.75 -13.60
CA ASP A 127 31.58 -7.40 -14.18
C ASP A 127 31.18 -8.56 -15.09
N LEU A 128 30.13 -9.32 -14.77
CA LEU A 128 29.54 -10.34 -15.64
C LEU A 128 28.98 -9.72 -16.94
N LEU A 129 28.19 -8.65 -16.82
CA LEU A 129 27.65 -7.90 -17.97
C LEU A 129 28.75 -7.29 -18.84
N CYS A 130 29.93 -7.02 -18.29
CA CYS A 130 31.11 -6.51 -19.01
C CYS A 130 32.08 -7.60 -19.50
N SER A 131 31.97 -8.85 -19.01
CA SER A 131 32.92 -9.94 -19.26
C SER A 131 32.97 -10.45 -20.71
N THR A 132 34.10 -10.89 -21.24
CA THR A 132 34.12 -11.46 -22.60
C THR A 132 33.62 -12.91 -22.60
N ILE A 133 32.32 -13.10 -22.87
CA ILE A 133 31.62 -14.40 -22.91
C ILE A 133 30.97 -14.63 -24.27
N ASN A 134 30.70 -15.91 -24.58
CA ASN A 134 29.98 -16.33 -25.78
C ASN A 134 28.56 -15.73 -25.81
N GLU A 135 27.92 -15.76 -26.99
CA GLU A 135 26.62 -15.12 -27.20
C GLU A 135 25.49 -15.75 -26.38
N GLU A 136 25.47 -17.08 -26.23
CA GLU A 136 24.46 -17.80 -25.45
C GLU A 136 24.52 -17.43 -23.97
N THR A 137 25.70 -17.53 -23.35
CA THR A 137 25.93 -17.09 -21.97
C THR A 137 25.62 -15.60 -21.80
N ARG A 138 25.88 -14.78 -22.84
CA ARG A 138 25.57 -13.35 -22.79
C ARG A 138 24.06 -13.10 -22.72
N MET A 139 23.27 -13.77 -23.53
CA MET A 139 21.80 -13.64 -23.49
C MET A 139 21.26 -14.04 -22.11
N GLN A 140 21.78 -15.14 -21.53
CA GLN A 140 21.42 -15.57 -20.18
C GLN A 140 21.77 -14.53 -19.11
N VAL A 141 23.00 -14.00 -19.11
CA VAL A 141 23.41 -12.94 -18.17
C VAL A 141 22.55 -11.69 -18.31
N VAL A 142 22.22 -11.28 -19.55
CA VAL A 142 21.34 -10.14 -19.79
C VAL A 142 19.93 -10.40 -19.28
N GLN A 143 19.36 -11.59 -19.52
CA GLN A 143 18.05 -11.95 -18.99
C GLN A 143 18.01 -11.86 -17.47
N ILE A 144 18.98 -12.49 -16.79
CA ILE A 144 19.09 -12.48 -15.33
C ILE A 144 19.22 -11.03 -14.81
N ALA A 145 20.02 -10.21 -15.49
CA ALA A 145 20.19 -8.81 -15.16
C ALA A 145 18.87 -8.01 -15.32
N MET A 146 18.18 -8.15 -16.44
CA MET A 146 16.88 -7.48 -16.66
C MET A 146 15.86 -7.90 -15.60
N GLN A 147 15.82 -9.19 -15.29
CA GLN A 147 14.94 -9.75 -14.26
C GLN A 147 15.25 -9.17 -12.89
N ALA A 148 16.51 -9.17 -12.47
CA ALA A 148 16.94 -8.58 -11.20
C ALA A 148 16.62 -7.08 -11.12
N ALA A 149 16.80 -6.32 -12.21
CA ALA A 149 16.46 -4.90 -12.26
C ALA A 149 14.96 -4.66 -12.04
N LEU A 150 14.09 -5.47 -12.64
CA LEU A 150 12.64 -5.39 -12.48
C LEU A 150 12.21 -5.81 -11.07
N VAL A 151 12.72 -6.95 -10.57
CA VAL A 151 12.46 -7.44 -9.21
C VAL A 151 12.85 -6.39 -8.17
N GLN A 152 14.07 -5.85 -8.25
CA GLN A 152 14.53 -4.84 -7.31
C GLN A 152 13.69 -3.56 -7.41
N SER A 153 13.30 -3.14 -8.62
CA SER A 153 12.42 -1.99 -8.80
C SER A 153 11.05 -2.18 -8.15
N CYS A 154 10.48 -3.39 -8.24
CA CYS A 154 9.22 -3.71 -7.59
C CYS A 154 9.37 -3.77 -6.07
N ALA A 155 10.45 -4.40 -5.56
CA ALA A 155 10.74 -4.46 -4.13
C ALA A 155 10.92 -3.06 -3.52
N ASP A 156 11.71 -2.20 -4.18
CA ASP A 156 11.91 -0.79 -3.80
C ASP A 156 10.56 -0.07 -3.78
N PHE A 157 9.80 -0.20 -4.88
CA PHE A 157 8.49 0.46 -5.00
C PHE A 157 7.55 0.04 -3.89
N ILE A 158 7.33 -1.25 -3.68
CA ILE A 158 6.37 -1.75 -2.69
C ILE A 158 6.77 -1.32 -1.26
N SER A 159 8.06 -1.33 -0.96
CA SER A 159 8.56 -0.97 0.36
C SER A 159 8.41 0.52 0.70
N MET A 160 8.37 1.41 -0.31
CA MET A 160 8.18 2.85 -0.11
C MET A 160 6.76 3.19 0.38
N TRP A 161 6.67 4.16 1.29
CA TRP A 161 5.47 4.83 1.78
C TRP A 161 5.10 6.08 0.98
N HIS A 162 6.07 6.66 0.26
CA HIS A 162 5.88 7.88 -0.52
C HIS A 162 6.98 8.01 -1.60
N ILE A 163 6.70 8.78 -2.67
CA ILE A 163 7.68 9.00 -3.76
C ILE A 163 8.77 9.99 -3.35
N GLU A 164 8.37 11.05 -2.63
CA GLU A 164 9.32 11.99 -2.05
C GLU A 164 10.08 11.31 -0.90
N ARG A 165 11.39 11.11 -1.10
CA ARG A 165 12.30 10.41 -0.18
C ARG A 165 12.21 10.89 1.27
N ARG A 166 12.15 12.21 1.50
CA ARG A 166 12.10 12.75 2.88
C ARG A 166 10.82 12.32 3.60
N THR A 167 9.70 12.37 2.89
CA THR A 167 8.39 11.97 3.41
C THR A 167 8.35 10.46 3.62
N ASP A 168 8.90 9.68 2.69
CA ASP A 168 9.08 8.23 2.82
C ASP A 168 9.87 7.82 4.08
N GLU A 169 11.04 8.43 4.28
CA GLU A 169 11.91 8.18 5.44
C GLU A 169 11.24 8.59 6.77
N ASN A 170 10.43 9.65 6.77
CA ASN A 170 9.67 10.09 7.93
C ASN A 170 8.53 9.13 8.26
N LEU A 171 7.75 8.71 7.27
CA LEU A 171 6.63 7.78 7.44
C LEU A 171 7.11 6.39 7.87
N SER A 172 8.20 5.90 7.28
CA SER A 172 8.84 4.64 7.67
C SER A 172 9.27 4.64 9.14
N ARG A 173 9.93 5.73 9.59
CA ARG A 173 10.34 5.87 11.00
C ARG A 173 9.15 5.99 11.95
N LEU A 174 8.12 6.73 11.55
CA LEU A 174 6.90 6.88 12.33
C LEU A 174 6.18 5.53 12.48
N TYR A 175 6.11 4.76 11.39
CA TYR A 175 5.51 3.43 11.40
C TYR A 175 6.25 2.47 12.34
N ALA A 176 7.58 2.42 12.27
CA ALA A 176 8.38 1.58 13.16
C ALA A 176 8.10 1.90 14.64
N LYS A 177 7.92 3.19 14.99
CA LYS A 177 7.53 3.59 16.34
C LYS A 177 6.13 3.10 16.70
N ILE A 178 5.16 3.26 15.80
CA ILE A 178 3.77 2.81 16.01
C ILE A 178 3.70 1.30 16.20
N GLN A 179 4.40 0.54 15.37
CA GLN A 179 4.51 -0.92 15.46
C GLN A 179 5.14 -1.36 16.79
N ALA A 180 6.11 -0.62 17.32
CA ALA A 180 6.77 -0.92 18.59
C ALA A 180 5.92 -0.57 19.83
N THR A 181 5.02 0.42 19.74
CA THR A 181 4.27 0.92 20.91
C THR A 181 2.80 0.51 20.96
N ASN A 182 2.28 -0.10 19.91
CA ASN A 182 0.84 -0.42 19.81
C ASN A 182 0.61 -1.89 19.47
N THR A 183 -0.65 -2.33 19.56
CA THR A 183 -1.02 -3.66 19.07
C THR A 183 -0.93 -3.74 17.55
N GLN A 184 -0.73 -4.95 17.03
CA GLN A 184 -0.66 -5.22 15.59
C GLN A 184 -1.86 -4.66 14.83
N VAL A 185 -3.07 -4.78 15.38
CA VAL A 185 -4.30 -4.25 14.76
C VAL A 185 -4.26 -2.73 14.62
N VAL A 186 -3.75 -2.02 15.63
CA VAL A 186 -3.60 -0.56 15.59
C VAL A 186 -2.54 -0.15 14.56
N ALA A 187 -1.39 -0.83 14.55
CA ALA A 187 -0.31 -0.58 13.59
C ALA A 187 -0.76 -0.86 12.15
N GLY A 188 -1.36 -2.01 11.87
CA GLY A 188 -1.85 -2.39 10.55
C GLY A 188 -2.92 -1.41 10.02
N ARG A 189 -3.83 -0.94 10.87
CA ARG A 189 -4.80 0.09 10.49
C ARG A 189 -4.16 1.43 10.18
N TRP A 190 -3.17 1.84 10.98
CA TRP A 190 -2.40 3.04 10.71
C TRP A 190 -1.70 2.93 9.36
N ARG A 191 -1.01 1.81 9.08
CA ARG A 191 -0.39 1.53 7.78
C ARG A 191 -1.42 1.70 6.66
N ALA A 192 -2.55 1.01 6.76
CA ALA A 192 -3.56 1.01 5.72
C ALA A 192 -4.13 2.42 5.44
N MET A 193 -4.40 3.21 6.49
CA MET A 193 -4.85 4.60 6.31
C MET A 193 -3.75 5.48 5.69
N THR A 194 -2.54 5.42 6.23
CA THR A 194 -1.43 6.26 5.77
C THR A 194 -1.07 5.96 4.33
N ARG A 195 -0.91 4.68 3.94
CA ARG A 195 -0.56 4.31 2.56
C ARG A 195 -1.63 4.73 1.55
N SER A 196 -2.91 4.58 1.91
CA SER A 196 -4.02 5.01 1.05
C SER A 196 -4.03 6.52 0.80
N GLY A 197 -3.55 7.32 1.76
CA GLY A 197 -3.53 8.77 1.66
C GLY A 197 -2.19 9.39 1.23
N SER A 198 -1.07 8.67 1.34
CA SER A 198 0.26 9.21 1.04
C SER A 198 0.74 8.84 -0.37
N LYS A 199 0.92 7.54 -0.63
CA LYS A 199 1.66 7.07 -1.81
C LYS A 199 0.88 7.28 -3.10
N TYR A 200 -0.44 7.24 -3.04
CA TYR A 200 -1.32 7.20 -4.20
C TYR A 200 -2.16 8.47 -4.40
N GLU A 201 -1.77 9.59 -3.81
CA GLU A 201 -2.48 10.88 -3.94
C GLU A 201 -2.66 11.28 -5.43
N SER A 202 -1.62 11.08 -6.25
CA SER A 202 -1.67 11.25 -7.71
C SER A 202 -1.22 9.97 -8.43
N LEU A 203 -2.18 9.08 -8.72
CA LEU A 203 -1.92 7.80 -9.39
C LEU A 203 -1.13 7.96 -10.70
N SER A 204 -1.42 9.00 -11.49
CA SER A 204 -0.74 9.24 -12.75
C SER A 204 0.72 9.63 -12.58
N ASP A 205 1.04 10.43 -11.56
CA ASP A 205 2.40 10.87 -11.32
C ASP A 205 3.23 9.74 -10.73
N VAL A 206 2.64 8.94 -9.84
CA VAL A 206 3.26 7.72 -9.30
C VAL A 206 3.62 6.76 -10.42
N LYS A 207 2.67 6.46 -11.30
CA LYS A 207 2.90 5.58 -12.45
C LYS A 207 4.02 6.11 -13.33
N LYS A 208 4.01 7.40 -13.67
CA LYS A 208 5.05 8.02 -14.53
C LYS A 208 6.44 7.98 -13.92
N GLU A 209 6.59 8.39 -12.65
CA GLU A 209 7.89 8.40 -11.98
C GLU A 209 8.46 6.99 -11.81
N TRP A 210 7.59 6.02 -11.57
CA TRP A 210 8.05 4.65 -11.43
C TRP A 210 8.43 4.01 -12.77
N ILE A 211 7.67 4.22 -13.84
CA ILE A 211 8.07 3.82 -15.21
C ILE A 211 9.44 4.40 -15.55
N LYS A 212 9.68 5.69 -15.27
CA LYS A 212 10.99 6.31 -15.49
C LYS A 212 12.11 5.59 -14.74
N THR A 213 11.86 5.20 -13.50
CA THR A 213 12.82 4.48 -12.65
C THR A 213 13.13 3.09 -13.18
N VAL A 214 12.11 2.32 -13.58
CA VAL A 214 12.27 0.99 -14.18
C VAL A 214 13.07 1.08 -15.47
N VAL A 215 12.66 1.97 -16.38
CA VAL A 215 13.31 2.17 -17.68
C VAL A 215 14.76 2.63 -17.51
N ARG A 216 15.04 3.46 -16.50
CA ARG A 216 16.39 3.88 -16.11
C ARG A 216 17.26 2.67 -15.77
N LYS A 217 16.82 1.78 -14.88
CA LYS A 217 17.59 0.59 -14.50
C LYS A 217 17.79 -0.39 -15.67
N LEU A 218 16.76 -0.60 -16.49
CA LEU A 218 16.86 -1.43 -17.70
C LEU A 218 17.83 -0.83 -18.73
N ALA A 219 17.83 0.49 -18.92
CA ALA A 219 18.78 1.15 -19.82
C ALA A 219 20.23 0.98 -19.36
N ILE A 220 20.49 1.02 -18.05
CA ILE A 220 21.81 0.73 -17.49
C ILE A 220 22.27 -0.69 -17.85
N VAL A 221 21.38 -1.68 -17.76
CA VAL A 221 21.68 -3.06 -18.16
C VAL A 221 22.08 -3.12 -19.64
N LEU A 222 21.31 -2.46 -20.53
CA LEU A 222 21.61 -2.40 -21.96
C LEU A 222 22.98 -1.79 -22.26
N ILE A 223 23.33 -0.74 -21.52
CA ILE A 223 24.62 -0.04 -21.68
C ILE A 223 25.78 -1.00 -21.36
N PHE A 224 25.74 -1.69 -20.22
CA PHE A 224 26.80 -2.63 -19.84
C PHE A 224 26.84 -3.86 -20.75
N ALA A 225 25.68 -4.35 -21.19
CA ALA A 225 25.58 -5.45 -22.12
C ALA A 225 26.10 -5.11 -23.53
N GLY A 226 26.33 -3.83 -23.83
CA GLY A 226 26.81 -3.38 -25.13
C GLY A 226 25.72 -3.39 -26.22
N TRP A 227 24.47 -3.06 -25.88
CA TRP A 227 23.36 -3.05 -26.83
C TRP A 227 23.65 -2.17 -28.07
N THR A 228 23.49 -2.73 -29.27
CA THR A 228 23.89 -2.11 -30.55
C THR A 228 22.76 -1.43 -31.32
N GLY A 229 21.56 -1.32 -30.74
CA GLY A 229 20.33 -1.11 -31.49
C GLY A 229 20.18 0.20 -32.27
N VAL A 230 21.07 1.19 -32.12
CA VAL A 230 21.18 2.34 -33.04
C VAL A 230 22.58 2.95 -32.96
N GLY A 231 23.61 2.37 -33.61
CA GLY A 231 24.87 3.05 -34.00
C GLY A 231 25.56 4.06 -33.05
N THR A 232 25.26 4.04 -31.75
CA THR A 232 25.58 5.10 -30.81
C THR A 232 26.15 4.46 -29.55
N ASN A 233 27.41 4.77 -29.27
CA ASN A 233 27.98 4.59 -27.94
C ASN A 233 27.28 5.61 -27.03
N PRO A 234 26.73 5.17 -25.90
CA PRO A 234 25.34 5.32 -25.55
C PRO A 234 24.95 6.77 -25.21
N PRO A 235 23.87 7.27 -25.83
CA PRO A 235 23.04 8.32 -25.29
C PRO A 235 21.93 7.64 -24.48
N TRP A 236 21.92 7.86 -23.17
CA TRP A 236 20.86 7.46 -22.24
C TRP A 236 19.44 7.54 -22.85
N GLU A 237 19.18 8.62 -23.57
CA GLU A 237 17.91 8.91 -24.25
C GLU A 237 17.54 7.87 -25.31
N ALA A 238 18.50 7.34 -26.08
CA ALA A 238 18.21 6.34 -27.11
C ALA A 238 17.79 5.00 -26.49
N SER A 239 18.46 4.58 -25.41
CA SER A 239 18.13 3.33 -24.71
C SER A 239 16.74 3.41 -24.06
N THR A 240 16.45 4.52 -23.38
CA THR A 240 15.14 4.72 -22.74
C THR A 240 14.01 4.85 -23.76
N SER A 241 14.22 5.57 -24.85
CA SER A 241 13.25 5.69 -25.95
C SER A 241 12.95 4.34 -26.62
N PHE A 242 14.00 3.54 -26.89
CA PHE A 242 13.85 2.20 -27.43
C PHE A 242 13.04 1.28 -26.51
N LEU A 243 13.40 1.24 -25.22
CA LEU A 243 12.72 0.42 -24.23
C LEU A 243 11.23 0.75 -24.16
N MET A 244 10.89 2.03 -24.08
CA MET A 244 9.49 2.47 -24.04
C MET A 244 8.75 2.18 -25.33
N LYS A 245 9.37 2.40 -26.49
CA LYS A 245 8.74 2.14 -27.80
C LYS A 245 8.45 0.66 -28.01
N ARG A 246 9.34 -0.23 -27.54
CA ARG A 246 9.29 -1.66 -27.85
C ARG A 246 8.61 -2.50 -26.76
N TYR A 247 8.76 -2.11 -25.49
CA TYR A 247 8.30 -2.87 -24.32
C TYR A 247 7.44 -2.04 -23.35
N GLY A 248 7.10 -0.80 -23.70
CA GLY A 248 6.36 0.12 -22.82
C GLY A 248 5.09 -0.50 -22.24
N GLU A 249 4.26 -1.17 -23.06
CA GLU A 249 3.03 -1.82 -22.59
C GLU A 249 3.29 -2.91 -21.54
N ARG A 250 4.33 -3.72 -21.73
CA ARG A 250 4.71 -4.78 -20.77
C ARG A 250 5.31 -4.21 -19.48
N ILE A 251 6.10 -3.15 -19.59
CA ILE A 251 6.62 -2.42 -18.42
C ILE A 251 5.47 -1.78 -17.64
N GLU A 252 4.48 -1.22 -18.34
CA GLU A 252 3.27 -0.68 -17.71
C GLU A 252 2.45 -1.75 -16.99
N GLU A 253 2.39 -2.97 -17.52
CA GLU A 253 1.72 -4.10 -16.87
C GLU A 253 2.43 -4.53 -15.58
N ILE A 254 3.76 -4.68 -15.59
CA ILE A 254 4.56 -4.93 -14.37
C ILE A 254 4.28 -3.83 -13.33
N VAL A 255 4.22 -2.58 -13.80
CA VAL A 255 3.91 -1.44 -12.93
C VAL A 255 2.49 -1.55 -12.35
N HIS A 256 1.52 -1.92 -13.15
CA HIS A 256 0.17 -2.14 -12.68
C HIS A 256 0.11 -3.25 -11.61
N LEU A 257 0.71 -4.42 -11.89
CA LEU A 257 0.73 -5.57 -10.99
C LEU A 257 1.39 -5.27 -9.65
N ALA A 258 2.53 -4.57 -9.62
CA ALA A 258 3.16 -4.24 -8.35
C ALA A 258 2.38 -3.16 -7.57
N MET A 259 1.67 -2.25 -8.25
CA MET A 259 0.77 -1.31 -7.57
C MET A 259 -0.43 -2.02 -6.94
N GLU A 260 -1.02 -3.00 -7.61
CA GLU A 260 -2.07 -3.82 -7.00
C GLU A 260 -1.57 -4.61 -5.80
N LEU A 261 -0.40 -5.24 -5.93
CA LEU A 261 0.24 -5.99 -4.85
C LEU A 261 0.54 -5.07 -3.66
N ASP A 262 1.09 -3.88 -3.92
CA ASP A 262 1.40 -2.89 -2.89
C ASP A 262 0.17 -2.46 -2.08
N ARG A 263 -0.93 -2.18 -2.78
CA ARG A 263 -2.20 -1.83 -2.13
C ARG A 263 -2.79 -3.01 -1.39
N GLY A 264 -2.69 -4.21 -1.95
CA GLY A 264 -3.14 -5.43 -1.30
C GLY A 264 -2.43 -5.68 0.03
N MET A 265 -1.09 -5.58 0.03
CA MET A 265 -0.26 -5.75 1.23
C MET A 265 -0.41 -4.59 2.23
N GLY A 266 -0.42 -3.37 1.70
CA GLY A 266 -0.38 -2.15 2.49
C GLY A 266 -1.73 -1.75 3.10
N GLU A 267 -2.83 -1.95 2.37
CA GLU A 267 -4.17 -1.51 2.74
C GLU A 267 -5.10 -2.68 3.09
N GLY A 268 -4.92 -3.83 2.45
CA GLY A 268 -5.86 -4.95 2.48
C GLY A 268 -5.66 -5.94 3.62
N ILE A 269 -4.49 -5.96 4.26
CA ILE A 269 -4.22 -6.79 5.44
C ILE A 269 -3.87 -5.86 6.60
N VAL A 270 -4.53 -6.05 7.74
CA VAL A 270 -4.30 -5.30 8.99
C VAL A 270 -3.95 -6.23 10.15
N SER A 271 -4.29 -7.52 10.05
CA SER A 271 -4.00 -8.52 11.07
C SER A 271 -2.51 -8.81 11.23
N GLU A 272 -1.73 -8.65 10.17
CA GLU A 272 -0.29 -8.89 10.11
C GLU A 272 0.44 -7.85 9.24
N ASP A 273 1.76 -7.77 9.39
CA ASP A 273 2.63 -6.96 8.53
C ASP A 273 3.32 -7.89 7.54
N ILE A 274 2.76 -8.03 6.35
CA ILE A 274 3.38 -8.81 5.28
C ILE A 274 4.24 -7.86 4.45
N VAL A 275 5.49 -8.25 4.22
CA VAL A 275 6.46 -7.46 3.45
C VAL A 275 7.07 -8.31 2.34
N ILE A 276 7.52 -7.62 1.28
CA ILE A 276 8.29 -8.25 0.22
C ILE A 276 9.59 -8.78 0.80
N PHE A 277 9.96 -9.98 0.39
CA PHE A 277 11.22 -10.59 0.72
C PHE A 277 12.08 -10.66 -0.54
N SER A 278 13.12 -9.85 -0.59
CA SER A 278 14.21 -9.95 -1.55
C SER A 278 15.54 -10.01 -0.80
N VAL A 279 16.55 -10.55 -1.47
CA VAL A 279 17.90 -10.75 -0.94
C VAL A 279 18.90 -10.00 -1.80
N GLY A 280 19.71 -9.15 -1.17
CA GLY A 280 20.74 -8.37 -1.86
C GLY A 280 21.90 -9.25 -2.33
N GLY A 281 22.49 -8.88 -3.47
CA GLY A 281 23.70 -9.51 -3.98
C GLY A 281 24.84 -9.48 -2.95
N GLY A 282 25.62 -10.56 -2.88
CA GLY A 282 26.68 -10.78 -1.91
C GLY A 282 26.23 -11.34 -0.56
N SER A 283 24.92 -11.55 -0.33
CA SER A 283 24.43 -12.22 0.88
C SER A 283 24.69 -13.73 0.83
N SER A 284 24.91 -14.38 1.96
CA SER A 284 25.03 -15.85 2.00
C SER A 284 23.71 -16.53 1.65
N PHE A 285 23.79 -17.62 0.87
CA PHE A 285 22.61 -18.41 0.54
C PHE A 285 22.13 -19.23 1.75
N VAL A 286 20.82 -19.16 2.05
CA VAL A 286 20.20 -19.89 3.17
C VAL A 286 19.01 -20.70 2.64
N PRO A 287 19.17 -22.02 2.42
CA PRO A 287 18.13 -22.88 1.83
C PRO A 287 16.80 -22.89 2.58
N ASP A 288 16.81 -22.63 3.89
CA ASP A 288 15.61 -22.58 4.72
C ASP A 288 14.70 -21.38 4.37
N THR A 289 15.27 -20.32 3.83
CA THR A 289 14.55 -19.05 3.56
C THR A 289 14.58 -18.63 2.10
N MET A 290 15.42 -19.25 1.27
CA MET A 290 15.62 -18.92 -0.14
C MET A 290 15.51 -20.18 -0.98
N GLU A 291 15.18 -20.03 -2.26
CA GLU A 291 15.19 -21.11 -3.24
C GLU A 291 16.23 -20.81 -4.33
N ASN A 292 17.00 -21.81 -4.74
CA ASN A 292 17.91 -21.65 -5.88
C ASN A 292 17.07 -21.61 -7.16
N GLY A 293 17.05 -20.46 -7.83
CA GLY A 293 16.28 -20.25 -9.06
C GLY A 293 16.76 -21.09 -10.24
N ASP A 294 18.01 -21.56 -10.20
CA ASP A 294 18.60 -22.30 -11.31
C ASP A 294 18.44 -23.82 -11.18
N GLY A 295 18.07 -24.34 -9.99
CA GLY A 295 17.63 -25.72 -9.71
C GLY A 295 18.58 -26.90 -10.01
N GLU A 296 19.45 -26.76 -11.00
CA GLU A 296 20.29 -27.82 -11.59
C GLU A 296 21.75 -27.72 -11.15
N PHE A 297 22.19 -26.54 -10.67
CA PHE A 297 23.58 -26.27 -10.29
C PHE A 297 23.88 -26.69 -8.85
N THR A 298 25.11 -27.13 -8.62
CA THR A 298 25.54 -27.64 -7.31
C THR A 298 25.74 -26.47 -6.36
N VAL A 299 24.89 -26.36 -5.34
CA VAL A 299 25.03 -25.34 -4.29
C VAL A 299 26.28 -25.63 -3.46
N LEU A 300 27.17 -24.63 -3.33
CA LEU A 300 28.35 -24.71 -2.47
C LEU A 300 28.01 -24.32 -1.03
N ASP A 301 28.69 -24.92 -0.03
CA ASP A 301 28.45 -24.64 1.40
C ASP A 301 28.64 -23.16 1.80
N SER A 302 29.39 -22.40 1.00
CA SER A 302 29.66 -20.97 1.21
C SER A 302 29.18 -20.11 0.03
N ASP A 303 28.11 -20.52 -0.63
CA ASP A 303 27.62 -19.80 -1.81
C ASP A 303 26.97 -18.47 -1.44
N HIS A 304 27.07 -17.53 -2.37
CA HIS A 304 26.54 -16.19 -2.21
C HIS A 304 25.51 -15.92 -3.30
N VAL A 305 24.49 -15.15 -2.93
CA VAL A 305 23.47 -14.66 -3.83
C VAL A 305 24.10 -13.68 -4.80
N LEU A 306 23.95 -13.93 -6.10
CA LEU A 306 24.24 -12.94 -7.14
C LEU A 306 23.15 -11.86 -7.14
N CYS A 307 21.89 -12.29 -7.27
CA CYS A 307 20.73 -11.43 -7.25
C CYS A 307 19.45 -12.21 -6.94
N THR A 308 18.39 -11.51 -6.51
CA THR A 308 17.03 -12.06 -6.46
C THR A 308 16.41 -12.03 -7.85
N CYS A 309 15.86 -13.16 -8.31
CA CYS A 309 15.17 -13.27 -9.60
C CYS A 309 13.65 -13.43 -9.45
N GLU A 310 13.15 -13.90 -8.31
CA GLU A 310 11.73 -13.89 -7.98
C GLU A 310 11.50 -13.36 -6.56
N LEU A 311 10.52 -12.48 -6.40
CA LEU A 311 10.13 -11.92 -5.11
C LEU A 311 9.51 -12.98 -4.21
N GLY A 312 9.87 -12.95 -2.93
CA GLY A 312 9.21 -13.70 -1.88
C GLY A 312 8.31 -12.83 -0.99
N LEU A 313 7.71 -13.46 0.02
CA LEU A 313 6.90 -12.83 1.05
C LEU A 313 7.28 -13.35 2.43
N LYS A 314 7.26 -12.45 3.41
CA LYS A 314 7.42 -12.82 4.81
C LYS A 314 6.58 -11.96 5.73
N VAL A 315 6.26 -12.50 6.90
CA VAL A 315 5.64 -11.73 7.99
C VAL A 315 6.74 -10.97 8.73
N SER A 316 6.64 -9.65 8.75
CA SER A 316 7.45 -8.74 9.56
C SER A 316 6.85 -8.67 10.96
N ARG A 317 7.48 -9.29 11.96
CA ARG A 317 7.06 -9.14 13.37
C ARG A 317 8.01 -8.18 14.09
N SER A 318 7.46 -7.36 14.98
CA SER A 318 8.24 -6.50 15.87
C SER A 318 9.32 -7.32 16.59
N VAL A 319 10.54 -6.79 16.62
CA VAL A 319 11.75 -7.36 17.21
C VAL A 319 11.57 -7.76 18.69
N GLN A 320 10.52 -7.27 19.36
CA GLN A 320 10.23 -7.59 20.77
C GLN A 320 9.58 -8.97 21.02
N LYS A 321 9.05 -9.65 20.00
CA LYS A 321 8.54 -11.03 20.12
C LYS A 321 9.34 -11.97 19.23
N ASP A 322 10.40 -12.54 19.80
CA ASP A 322 11.19 -13.67 19.31
C ASP A 322 11.80 -13.60 17.89
N GLY A 323 11.75 -12.48 17.17
CA GLY A 323 12.53 -12.30 15.92
C GLY A 323 12.22 -13.26 14.77
N TYR A 324 11.30 -14.22 14.95
CA TYR A 324 10.90 -15.17 13.92
C TYR A 324 10.03 -14.47 12.88
N SER A 325 10.63 -14.17 11.72
CA SER A 325 9.91 -13.82 10.51
C SER A 325 9.49 -15.11 9.81
N ALA A 326 8.18 -15.38 9.74
CA ALA A 326 7.67 -16.53 9.00
C ALA A 326 7.74 -16.22 7.49
N VAL A 327 8.47 -17.05 6.75
CA VAL A 327 8.52 -16.97 5.28
C VAL A 327 7.24 -17.58 4.73
N LEU A 328 6.48 -16.79 3.97
CA LEU A 328 5.23 -17.20 3.33
C LEU A 328 5.48 -17.70 1.91
N LEU A 329 6.43 -17.06 1.23
CA LEU A 329 6.92 -17.44 -0.10
C LEU A 329 8.43 -17.18 -0.12
N LYS A 330 9.23 -18.20 -0.44
CA LYS A 330 10.68 -18.03 -0.57
C LYS A 330 10.98 -17.21 -1.83
N PRO A 331 11.86 -16.20 -1.76
CA PRO A 331 12.41 -15.62 -2.97
C PRO A 331 13.26 -16.66 -3.70
N LYS A 332 13.22 -16.63 -5.03
CA LYS A 332 14.22 -17.33 -5.83
C LYS A 332 15.41 -16.42 -6.08
N VAL A 333 16.60 -16.99 -5.92
CA VAL A 333 17.87 -16.30 -6.07
C VAL A 333 18.75 -17.03 -7.07
N VAL A 334 19.52 -16.26 -7.84
CA VAL A 334 20.62 -16.77 -8.66
C VAL A 334 21.88 -16.74 -7.82
N LEU A 335 22.68 -17.80 -7.90
CA LEU A 335 23.91 -17.94 -7.11
C LEU A 335 25.15 -17.53 -7.90
N CYS A 336 26.18 -17.09 -7.19
CA CYS A 336 27.47 -16.75 -7.81
C CYS A 336 28.16 -17.99 -8.41
N SER A 337 27.97 -19.17 -7.81
CA SER A 337 28.45 -20.45 -8.34
C SER A 337 27.85 -20.76 -9.71
N THR A 338 26.55 -20.51 -9.93
CA THR A 338 25.88 -20.73 -11.22
C THR A 338 26.64 -20.03 -12.35
N MET A 339 26.99 -18.76 -12.16
CA MET A 339 27.72 -18.00 -13.18
C MET A 339 29.17 -18.49 -13.35
N SER A 340 29.78 -19.01 -12.29
CA SER A 340 31.12 -19.60 -12.35
C SER A 340 31.16 -20.92 -13.13
N GLU A 341 30.04 -21.64 -13.19
CA GLU A 341 29.89 -22.86 -14.00
C GLU A 341 29.55 -22.54 -15.46
N ILE A 342 28.76 -21.49 -15.70
CA ILE A 342 28.37 -21.08 -17.07
C ILE A 342 29.51 -20.34 -17.78
N ILE A 343 30.33 -19.56 -17.07
CA ILE A 343 31.50 -18.90 -17.65
C ILE A 343 32.64 -19.91 -17.73
N PRO A 344 33.11 -20.30 -18.93
CA PRO A 344 34.22 -21.22 -19.05
C PRO A 344 35.43 -20.65 -18.30
N LYS A 345 36.06 -21.46 -17.43
CA LYS A 345 37.36 -21.12 -16.86
C LYS A 345 38.31 -20.81 -18.03
N MET A 346 38.82 -19.58 -18.07
CA MET A 346 39.82 -19.15 -19.05
C MET A 346 41.04 -20.05 -19.03
#